data_AF-B3VSD5-F1
#
_entry.id   AF-B3VSD5-F1
#
_cell.length_a   1.000
_cell.length_b   1.000
_cell.length_c   1.000
_cell.angle_alpha   90.00
_cell.angle_beta   90.00
_cell.angle_gamma   90.00
#
_symmetry.space_group_name_H-M   'P 1'
#
loop_
_entity.id
_entity.type
_entity.pdbx_description
1 polymer ?
#
loop_
_entity_poly.entity_id
_entity_poly.type
_entity_poly.pdbx_seq_one_letter_code
_entity_poly.pdbx_strand_id
1 'polypeptide(L)'
;GGDYNGYRFGLFYGPFLFIWAISAILVGLTSRYTYVVIHNGVSDNKEKHLTYQFKLINYIIVFLVCWMFAVVNRITNGVGIQDPTINILHTYLSVSHGFWASVTFIYN
;
A
#
# COMPACT_ATOMS: atom_id res chain seq x y z
N GLY A 1 -10.06 3.16 -30.95
CA GLY A 1 -9.28 2.67 -29.80
C GLY A 1 -9.30 3.59 -28.58
N GLY A 2 -9.70 4.87 -28.69
CA GLY A 2 -9.62 5.86 -27.61
C GLY A 2 -10.81 5.89 -26.62
N ASP A 3 -11.96 5.31 -26.97
CA ASP A 3 -13.20 5.45 -26.17
C ASP A 3 -13.27 4.59 -24.89
N TYR A 4 -12.33 3.67 -24.68
CA TYR A 4 -12.35 2.77 -23.51
C TYR A 4 -11.46 3.25 -22.36
N ASN A 5 -10.73 4.36 -22.51
CA ASN A 5 -9.83 4.84 -21.46
C ASN A 5 -10.57 5.28 -20.20
N GLY A 6 -11.67 6.02 -20.34
CA GLY A 6 -12.51 6.42 -19.19
C GLY A 6 -13.13 5.22 -18.47
N TYR A 7 -13.57 4.21 -19.23
CA TYR A 7 -14.17 3.00 -18.68
C TYR A 7 -13.15 2.15 -17.91
N ARG A 8 -11.93 1.99 -18.45
CA ARG A 8 -10.81 1.33 -17.74
C ARG A 8 -10.40 2.08 -16.47
N PHE A 9 -10.40 3.41 -16.53
CA PHE A 9 -10.10 4.24 -15.36
C PHE A 9 -11.16 4.06 -14.26
N GLY A 10 -12.44 4.15 -14.59
CA GLY A 10 -13.53 4.01 -13.63
C GLY A 10 -13.61 2.62 -12.98
N LEU A 11 -13.47 1.55 -13.77
CA LEU A 11 -13.64 0.18 -13.26
C LEU A 11 -12.43 -0.36 -12.53
N PHE A 12 -11.21 -0.01 -12.97
CA PHE A 12 -9.99 -0.63 -12.44
C PHE A 12 -9.09 0.35 -11.69
N TYR A 13 -9.02 1.61 -12.11
CA TYR A 13 -8.09 2.57 -11.50
C TYR A 13 -8.71 3.30 -10.30
N GLY A 14 -10.00 3.66 -10.38
CA GLY A 14 -10.73 4.31 -9.28
C GLY A 14 -10.76 3.47 -7.99
N PRO A 15 -11.27 2.23 -8.02
CA PRO A 15 -11.29 1.36 -6.84
C PRO A 15 -9.89 1.07 -6.28
N PHE A 16 -8.90 0.92 -7.17
CA PHE A 16 -7.52 0.69 -6.77
C PHE A 16 -6.91 1.89 -6.02
N LEU A 17 -7.11 3.11 -6.55
CA LEU A 17 -6.68 4.35 -5.91
C LEU A 17 -7.33 4.53 -4.54
N PHE A 18 -8.62 4.20 -4.44
CA PHE A 18 -9.37 4.25 -3.19
C PHE A 18 -8.79 3.30 -2.13
N ILE A 19 -8.52 2.04 -2.50
CA ILE A 19 -7.88 1.07 -1.60
C ILE A 19 -6.50 1.55 -1.16
N TRP A 20 -5.69 2.06 -2.09
CA TRP A 20 -4.36 2.56 -1.78
C TRP A 20 -4.41 3.76 -0.81
N ALA A 21 -5.30 4.72 -1.04
CA ALA A 21 -5.48 5.87 -0.17
C ALA A 21 -5.99 5.50 1.23
N ILE A 22 -6.99 4.62 1.32
CA ILE A 22 -7.51 4.14 2.61
C ILE A 22 -6.44 3.36 3.38
N SER A 23 -5.64 2.54 2.68
CA SER A 23 -4.54 1.79 3.31
C SER A 23 -3.54 2.73 4.00
N ALA A 24 -3.22 3.88 3.38
CA ALA A 24 -2.35 4.89 3.99
C ALA A 24 -2.97 5.50 5.27
N ILE A 25 -4.27 5.80 5.25
CA ILE A 25 -4.99 6.33 6.42
C ILE A 25 -5.02 5.30 7.55
N LEU A 26 -5.32 4.03 7.23
CA LEU A 26 -5.39 2.95 8.20
C LEU A 26 -4.05 2.69 8.89
N VAL A 27 -2.92 2.78 8.17
CA VAL A 27 -1.59 2.70 8.79
C VAL A 27 -1.36 3.82 9.79
N GLY A 28 -1.72 5.05 9.45
CA GLY A 28 -1.58 6.19 10.35
C GLY A 28 -2.41 6.01 11.64
N LEU A 29 -3.67 5.61 11.49
CA LEU A 29 -4.56 5.34 12.63
C LEU A 29 -4.07 4.16 13.48
N THR A 30 -3.64 3.08 12.86
CA THR A 30 -3.12 1.90 13.57
C THR A 30 -1.85 2.25 14.33
N SER A 31 -0.92 2.97 13.70
CA SER A 31 0.33 3.41 14.35
C SER A 31 0.06 4.32 15.55
N ARG A 32 -0.90 5.26 15.43
CA ARG A 32 -1.33 6.12 16.54
C ARG A 32 -1.94 5.30 17.67
N TYR A 33 -2.79 4.33 17.36
CA TYR A 33 -3.39 3.45 18.36
C TYR A 33 -2.33 2.63 19.10
N THR A 34 -1.39 2.02 18.37
CA THR A 34 -0.27 1.27 18.95
C THR A 34 0.56 2.15 19.88
N TYR A 35 0.88 3.39 19.48
CA TYR A 35 1.60 4.34 20.32
C TYR A 35 0.86 4.65 21.63
N VAL A 36 -0.45 4.92 21.56
CA VAL A 36 -1.28 5.23 22.74
C VAL A 36 -1.36 4.03 23.69
N VAL A 37 -1.53 2.81 23.18
CA VAL A 37 -1.57 1.60 24.00
C VAL A 37 -0.22 1.32 24.66
N ILE A 38 0.89 1.56 23.95
CA ILE A 38 2.24 1.41 24.51
C ILE A 38 2.47 2.37 25.67
N HIS A 39 2.13 3.65 25.48
CA HIS A 39 2.30 4.68 26.50
C HIS A 39 1.41 4.42 27.71
N ASN A 40 0.14 4.05 27.52
CA ASN A 40 -0.82 3.97 28.63
C ASN A 40 -0.68 2.67 29.46
N GLY A 41 0.15 1.71 29.04
CA GLY A 41 0.49 0.53 29.85
C GLY A 41 -0.65 -0.47 30.11
N VAL A 42 -1.76 -0.37 29.39
CA VAL A 42 -3.06 -0.99 29.74
C VAL A 42 -3.23 -2.45 29.28
N SER A 43 -2.19 -3.27 29.13
CA SER A 43 -2.40 -4.65 28.62
C SER A 43 -1.46 -5.71 29.20
N ASP A 44 -2.05 -6.75 29.79
CA ASP A 44 -1.37 -8.00 30.20
C ASP A 44 -0.90 -8.85 29.01
N ASN A 45 -1.37 -8.56 27.78
CA ASN A 45 -0.99 -9.23 26.53
C ASN A 45 -0.29 -8.28 25.54
N LYS A 46 0.31 -7.21 26.06
CA LYS A 46 0.90 -6.10 25.29
C LYS A 46 1.87 -6.58 24.21
N GLU A 47 2.77 -7.51 24.53
CA GLU A 47 3.81 -7.98 23.61
C GLU A 47 3.23 -8.68 22.38
N LYS A 48 2.27 -9.60 22.54
CA LYS A 48 1.63 -10.29 21.41
C LYS A 48 0.88 -9.30 20.51
N HIS A 49 0.08 -8.41 21.10
CA HIS A 49 -0.68 -7.42 20.33
C HIS A 49 0.23 -6.47 19.54
N LEU A 50 1.34 -6.04 20.15
CA LEU A 50 2.32 -5.15 19.53
C LEU A 50 3.03 -5.82 18.37
N THR A 51 3.42 -7.10 18.52
CA THR A 51 4.03 -7.89 17.43
C THR A 51 3.09 -8.03 16.23
N TYR A 52 1.81 -8.35 16.44
CA TYR A 52 0.85 -8.46 15.33
C TYR A 52 0.57 -7.11 14.66
N GLN A 53 0.40 -6.03 15.44
CA GLN A 53 0.20 -4.69 14.88
C GLN A 53 1.42 -4.21 14.09
N PHE A 54 2.63 -4.50 14.57
CA PHE A 54 3.87 -4.17 13.86
C PHE A 54 3.99 -4.94 12.54
N LYS A 55 3.65 -6.23 12.52
CA LYS A 55 3.58 -7.04 11.28
C LYS A 55 2.59 -6.44 10.28
N LEU A 56 1.39 -6.06 10.75
CA LEU A 56 0.37 -5.45 9.90
C LEU A 56 0.81 -4.10 9.32
N ILE A 57 1.40 -3.22 10.14
CA ILE A 57 1.89 -1.91 9.70
C ILE A 57 2.99 -2.06 8.64
N ASN A 58 3.99 -2.91 8.90
CA ASN A 58 5.08 -3.15 7.94
C ASN A 58 4.56 -3.71 6.61
N TYR A 59 3.61 -4.65 6.66
CA TYR A 59 2.97 -5.17 5.46
C TYR A 59 2.28 -4.08 4.65
N ILE A 60 1.50 -3.20 5.29
CA ILE A 60 0.81 -2.12 4.56
C ILE A 60 1.81 -1.08 4.02
N ILE A 61 2.90 -0.78 4.74
CA ILE A 61 3.97 0.10 4.23
C ILE A 61 4.58 -0.48 2.95
N VAL A 62 4.92 -1.77 2.95
CA VAL A 62 5.43 -2.46 1.75
C VAL A 62 4.42 -2.37 0.61
N PHE A 63 3.13 -2.62 0.88
CA PHE A 63 2.07 -2.45 -0.11
C PHE A 63 2.06 -1.02 -0.69
N LEU A 64 2.11 0.01 0.15
CA LEU A 64 2.08 1.41 -0.31
C LEU A 64 3.26 1.73 -1.23
N VAL A 65 4.47 1.28 -0.88
CA VAL A 65 5.69 1.50 -1.66
C VAL A 65 5.65 0.74 -2.99
N CYS A 66 5.33 -0.55 -2.96
CA CYS A 66 5.28 -1.39 -4.15
C CYS A 66 4.24 -0.89 -5.17
N TRP A 67 3.13 -0.32 -4.69
CA TRP A 67 2.05 0.13 -5.54
C TRP A 67 2.08 1.63 -5.86
N MET A 68 3.01 2.40 -5.30
CA MET A 68 3.14 3.84 -5.56
C MET A 68 3.30 4.12 -7.07
N PHE A 69 4.18 3.40 -7.76
CA PHE A 69 4.38 3.59 -9.20
C PHE A 69 3.17 3.13 -10.01
N ALA A 70 2.38 2.20 -9.50
CA ALA A 70 1.12 1.81 -10.10
C ALA A 70 0.10 2.96 -10.06
N VAL A 71 0.07 3.72 -8.96
CA VAL A 71 -0.74 4.93 -8.81
C VAL A 71 -0.26 6.02 -9.76
N VAL A 72 1.04 6.34 -9.74
CA VAL A 72 1.63 7.37 -10.59
C VAL A 72 1.38 7.08 -12.08
N ASN A 73 1.63 5.84 -12.52
CA ASN A 73 1.41 5.39 -13.89
C ASN A 73 -0.03 5.64 -14.38
N ARG A 74 -1.02 5.41 -13.51
CA ARG A 74 -2.44 5.61 -13.85
C ARG A 74 -2.80 7.08 -13.93
N ILE A 75 -2.23 7.92 -13.07
CA ILE A 75 -2.40 9.37 -13.12
C ILE A 75 -1.77 9.92 -14.40
N THR A 76 -0.52 9.55 -14.71
CA THR A 76 0.21 10.04 -15.89
C THR A 76 -0.46 9.58 -17.19
N ASN A 77 -0.89 8.32 -17.27
CA ASN A 77 -1.67 7.85 -18.42
C ASN A 77 -3.02 8.57 -18.55
N GLY A 78 -3.66 8.91 -17.43
CA GLY A 78 -4.92 9.67 -17.41
C GLY A 78 -4.79 11.08 -17.98
N VAL A 79 -3.62 11.71 -17.86
CA VAL A 79 -3.30 13.02 -18.45
C VAL A 79 -2.60 12.94 -19.80
N GLY A 80 -2.51 11.74 -20.40
CA GLY A 80 -1.93 11.52 -21.73
C GLY A 80 -0.41 11.38 -21.78
N ILE A 81 0.27 11.30 -20.63
CA ILE A 81 1.72 11.14 -20.52
C ILE A 81 2.05 9.65 -20.39
N GLN A 82 2.60 9.07 -21.46
CA GLN A 82 3.06 7.68 -21.47
C GLN A 82 4.59 7.64 -21.32
N ASP A 83 5.06 7.39 -20.10
CA ASP A 83 6.49 7.22 -19.81
C ASP A 83 6.83 5.72 -19.64
N PRO A 84 7.70 5.15 -20.48
CA PRO A 84 8.10 3.75 -20.39
C PRO A 84 8.83 3.43 -19.07
N THR A 85 9.55 4.38 -18.48
CA THR A 85 10.27 4.22 -17.22
C THR A 85 9.29 3.91 -16.07
N ILE A 86 8.17 4.62 -16.03
CA ILE A 86 7.13 4.43 -15.01
C ILE A 86 6.46 3.05 -15.16
N ASN A 87 6.27 2.59 -16.40
CA ASN A 87 5.73 1.25 -16.67
C ASN A 87 6.66 0.13 -16.19
N ILE A 88 7.97 0.27 -16.42
CA ILE A 88 8.97 -0.70 -15.96
C ILE A 88 9.01 -0.73 -14.43
N LEU A 89 9.05 0.44 -13.78
CA LEU A 89 9.07 0.54 -12.32
C LEU A 89 7.79 -0.04 -11.68
N HIS A 90 6.62 0.27 -12.24
CA HIS A 90 5.36 -0.31 -11.81
C HIS A 90 5.39 -1.85 -11.92
N THR A 91 5.85 -2.39 -13.04
CA THR A 91 5.89 -3.84 -13.25
C THR A 91 6.84 -4.52 -12.26
N TYR A 92 8.05 -3.99 -12.11
CA TYR A 92 9.05 -4.53 -11.19
C TYR A 92 8.56 -4.54 -9.74
N LEU A 93 8.00 -3.43 -9.26
CA LEU A 93 7.54 -3.31 -7.88
C LEU A 93 6.24 -4.08 -7.61
N SER A 94 5.36 -4.20 -8.60
CA SER A 94 4.15 -5.00 -8.49
C SER A 94 4.47 -6.50 -8.40
N VAL A 95 5.44 -7.00 -9.17
CA VAL A 95 5.83 -8.42 -9.15
C VAL A 95 6.62 -8.73 -7.87
N SER A 96 7.53 -7.83 -7.47
CA SER A 96 8.33 -8.03 -6.26
C SER A 96 7.54 -7.84 -4.95
N HIS A 97 6.32 -7.29 -4.99
CA HIS A 97 5.46 -7.14 -3.80
C HIS A 97 5.33 -8.46 -3.01
N GLY A 98 5.07 -9.59 -3.68
CA GLY A 98 4.94 -10.88 -2.99
C GLY A 98 6.20 -11.29 -2.22
N PHE A 99 7.38 -10.97 -2.78
CA PHE A 99 8.65 -11.19 -2.10
C PHE A 99 8.81 -10.28 -0.88
N TRP A 100 8.62 -8.97 -1.05
CA TRP A 100 8.76 -8.01 0.05
C TRP A 100 7.74 -8.25 1.17
N ALA A 101 6.50 -8.60 0.82
CA ALA A 101 5.48 -9.00 1.78
C ALA A 101 5.94 -10.22 2.59
N SER A 102 6.49 -11.24 1.93
CA SER A 102 6.99 -12.44 2.61
C SER A 102 8.11 -12.11 3.61
N VAL A 103 9.03 -11.20 3.24
CA VAL A 103 10.10 -10.73 4.13
C VAL A 103 9.54 -10.09 5.40
N THR A 104 8.46 -9.29 5.30
CA THR A 104 7.83 -8.67 6.49
C THR A 104 7.23 -9.67 7.48
N PHE A 105 6.86 -10.88 7.02
CA PHE A 105 6.32 -11.92 7.90
C PHE A 105 7.40 -12.82 8.51
N ILE A 106 8.56 -12.96 7.86
CA ILE A 106 9.63 -13.88 8.28
C ILE A 106 10.57 -13.26 9.34
N TYR A 107 10.89 -11.96 9.24
CA TYR A 107 11.93 -11.32 10.06
C TYR A 107 11.52 -10.92 11.49
N ASN A 108 10.60 -11.65 12.13
CA ASN A 108 10.12 -11.31 13.47
C ASN A 108 9.63 -12.52 14.27
#